data_AF-U9VTK1-F1
#
_entry.id   AF-U9VTK1-F1
#
_cell.length_a   1.000
_cell.length_b   1.000
_cell.length_c   1.000
_cell.angle_alpha   90.00
_cell.angle_beta   90.00
_cell.angle_gamma   90.00
#
_symmetry.space_group_name_H-M   'P 1'
#
loop_
_entity.id
_entity.type
_entity.pdbx_description
1 polymer ?
#
loop_
_entity_poly.entity_id
_entity_poly.type
_entity_poly.pdbx_seq_one_letter_code
_entity_poly.pdbx_strand_id
1 'polypeptide(L)'
;MNELIVDKSILRSRFETLGWTEYRLAKETSRVRAEQLGEKEKSPSSLVTSVSKVIENPNTSQFKNVEAVIKAMGGELVIRWPQVEVVSHEEVKL
;
A
#
# COMPACT_ATOMS: atom_id res chain seq x y z
N MET A 1 7.72 9.65 -18.69
CA MET A 1 7.25 9.52 -17.29
C MET A 1 7.82 8.21 -16.76
N ASN A 2 8.65 8.26 -15.72
CA ASN A 2 9.05 7.04 -15.01
C ASN A 2 7.85 6.64 -14.14
N GLU A 3 7.07 5.66 -14.59
CA GLU A 3 6.08 5.04 -13.71
C GLU A 3 6.83 4.29 -12.61
N LEU A 4 6.48 4.57 -11.35
CA LEU A 4 6.86 3.74 -10.23
C LEU A 4 6.12 2.41 -10.36
N ILE A 5 6.76 1.43 -10.99
CA ILE A 5 6.22 0.08 -11.14
C ILE A 5 6.58 -0.70 -9.88
N VAL A 6 5.59 -0.95 -9.01
CA VAL A 6 5.70 -1.98 -7.98
C VAL A 6 5.81 -3.32 -8.69
N ASP A 7 6.94 -4.00 -8.50
CA ASP A 7 7.11 -5.36 -9.00
C ASP A 7 6.24 -6.32 -8.17
N LYS A 8 5.18 -6.82 -8.80
CA LYS A 8 4.24 -7.78 -8.19
C LYS A 8 4.93 -9.05 -7.69
N SER A 9 6.08 -9.43 -8.25
CA SER A 9 6.82 -10.61 -7.82
C SER A 9 7.29 -10.49 -6.37
N ILE A 10 7.62 -9.27 -5.91
CA ILE A 10 8.08 -9.00 -4.55
C ILE A 10 6.94 -9.26 -3.55
N LEU A 11 5.75 -8.71 -3.82
CA LEU A 11 4.58 -8.88 -2.95
C LEU A 11 4.13 -10.34 -2.91
N ARG A 12 4.11 -11.01 -4.07
CA ARG A 12 3.75 -12.42 -4.18
C ARG A 12 4.73 -13.33 -3.42
N SER A 13 6.03 -13.17 -3.65
CA SER A 13 7.07 -13.93 -2.95
C SER A 13 7.00 -13.75 -1.42
N ARG A 14 6.77 -12.51 -0.96
CA ARG A 14 6.57 -12.23 0.47
C ARG A 14 5.32 -12.94 1.01
N PHE A 15 4.21 -12.85 0.31
CA PHE A 15 2.95 -13.50 0.70
C PHE A 15 3.09 -15.03 0.79
N GLU A 16 3.77 -15.64 -0.19
CA GLU A 16 4.06 -17.07 -0.21
C GLU A 16 4.97 -17.49 0.96
N THR A 17 6.01 -16.70 1.26
CA THR A 17 6.94 -16.95 2.38
C THR A 17 6.23 -16.92 3.74
N LEU A 18 5.19 -16.11 3.89
CA LEU A 18 4.40 -16.05 5.11
C LEU A 18 3.53 -17.31 5.31
N GLY A 19 3.25 -18.07 4.25
CA GLY A 19 2.37 -19.25 4.31
C GLY A 19 0.93 -18.89 4.69
N TRP A 20 0.48 -17.69 4.33
CA TRP A 20 -0.84 -17.18 4.71
C TRP A 20 -1.88 -17.45 3.63
N THR A 21 -3.14 -17.54 4.06
CA THR A 21 -4.28 -17.45 3.15
C THR A 21 -4.62 -15.99 2.88
N GLU A 22 -5.29 -15.70 1.77
CA GLU A 22 -5.78 -14.34 1.47
C GLU A 22 -6.71 -13.83 2.57
N TYR A 23 -7.50 -14.72 3.18
CA TYR A 23 -8.36 -14.40 4.31
C TYR A 23 -7.55 -13.95 5.54
N ARG A 24 -6.44 -14.64 5.84
CA ARG A 24 -5.53 -14.23 6.92
C ARG A 24 -4.91 -12.87 6.63
N LEU A 25 -4.46 -12.63 5.40
CA LEU A 25 -3.94 -11.33 4.98
C LEU A 25 -5.02 -10.23 5.08
N ALA A 26 -6.26 -10.53 4.72
CA ALA A 26 -7.38 -9.61 4.85
C ALA A 26 -7.68 -9.26 6.32
N LYS A 27 -7.56 -10.23 7.23
CA LYS A 27 -7.68 -10.01 8.67
C LYS A 27 -6.59 -9.07 9.19
N GLU A 28 -5.32 -9.33 8.87
CA GLU A 28 -4.21 -8.46 9.29
C GLU A 28 -4.30 -7.06 8.65
N THR A 29 -4.75 -6.98 7.40
CA THR A 29 -4.99 -5.70 6.71
C THR A 29 -6.08 -4.89 7.42
N SER A 30 -7.16 -5.53 7.87
CA SER A 30 -8.21 -4.85 8.63
C SER A 30 -7.69 -4.29 9.95
N ARG A 31 -6.88 -5.09 10.66
CA ARG A 31 -6.23 -4.69 11.91
C ARG A 31 -5.30 -3.49 11.71
N VAL A 32 -4.41 -3.55 10.72
CA VAL A 32 -3.50 -2.45 10.37
C VAL A 32 -4.24 -1.17 10.02
N ARG A 33 -5.32 -1.28 9.24
CA ARG A 33 -6.17 -0.13 8.88
C ARG A 33 -6.75 0.56 10.11
N ALA A 34 -7.23 -0.23 11.09
CA ALA A 34 -7.79 0.30 12.32
C ALA A 34 -6.73 0.90 13.25
N GLU A 35 -5.62 0.18 13.47
CA GLU A 35 -4.62 0.54 14.48
C GLU A 35 -3.62 1.60 13.99
N GLN A 36 -3.24 1.57 12.71
CA GLN A 36 -2.14 2.39 12.18
C GLN A 36 -2.60 3.49 11.22
N LEU A 37 -3.72 3.28 10.54
CA LEU A 37 -4.22 4.21 9.51
C LEU A 37 -5.49 4.96 9.94
N GLY A 38 -6.03 4.69 11.14
CA GLY A 38 -7.19 5.38 11.69
C GLY A 38 -8.51 5.11 10.94
N GLU A 39 -8.58 4.04 10.14
CA GLU A 39 -9.83 3.66 9.45
C GLU A 39 -10.74 2.83 10.38
N LYS A 40 -12.03 2.76 10.07
CA LYS A 40 -12.93 1.81 10.75
C LYS A 40 -12.55 0.37 10.39
N GLU A 41 -12.53 -0.51 11.39
CA GLU A 41 -12.33 -1.94 11.19
C GLU A 41 -13.40 -2.51 10.24
N LYS A 42 -12.98 -3.35 9.30
CA LYS A 42 -13.83 -4.01 8.30
C LYS A 42 -13.82 -5.52 8.51
N SER A 43 -14.86 -6.20 8.06
CA SER A 43 -14.83 -7.66 8.07
C SER A 43 -13.75 -8.17 7.11
N PRO A 44 -12.98 -9.22 7.46
CA PRO A 44 -11.98 -9.78 6.55
C PRO A 44 -12.57 -10.21 5.21
N SER A 45 -13.79 -10.75 5.21
CA SER A 45 -14.51 -11.14 3.98
C SER A 45 -14.71 -10.00 2.98
N SER A 46 -14.93 -8.78 3.46
CA SER A 46 -15.05 -7.60 2.58
C SER A 46 -13.72 -7.15 1.96
N LEU A 47 -12.59 -7.62 2.49
CA LEU A 47 -11.24 -7.22 2.08
C LEU A 47 -10.52 -8.28 1.24
N VAL A 48 -10.96 -9.55 1.24
CA VAL A 48 -10.30 -10.66 0.51
C VAL A 48 -10.01 -10.29 -0.96
N THR A 49 -11.02 -9.82 -1.69
CA THR A 49 -10.83 -9.44 -3.11
C THR A 49 -9.89 -8.24 -3.26
N SER A 50 -9.88 -7.32 -2.29
CA SER A 50 -9.01 -6.15 -2.34
C SER A 50 -7.55 -6.51 -2.07
N VAL A 51 -7.28 -7.40 -1.12
CA VAL A 51 -5.90 -7.86 -0.85
C VAL A 51 -5.38 -8.71 -2.00
N SER A 52 -6.20 -9.58 -2.58
CA SER A 52 -5.85 -10.38 -3.77
C SER A 52 -5.46 -9.46 -4.94
N LYS A 53 -6.27 -8.44 -5.22
CA LYS A 53 -5.95 -7.43 -6.24
C LYS A 53 -4.63 -6.69 -6.01
N VAL A 54 -4.27 -6.39 -4.76
CA VAL A 54 -2.99 -5.75 -4.44
C VAL A 54 -1.82 -6.69 -4.71
N ILE A 55 -1.93 -7.97 -4.37
CA ILE A 55 -0.87 -8.97 -4.62
C ILE A 55 -0.70 -9.21 -6.12
N GLU A 56 -1.78 -9.25 -6.89
CA GLU A 56 -1.74 -9.52 -8.33
C GLU A 56 -1.37 -8.30 -9.17
N ASN A 57 -1.94 -7.14 -8.82
CA ASN A 57 -1.92 -5.91 -9.61
C ASN A 57 -1.75 -4.68 -8.69
N PRO A 58 -0.58 -4.51 -8.04
CA PRO A 58 -0.36 -3.40 -7.12
C PRO A 58 -0.44 -2.03 -7.79
N ASN A 59 -0.01 -1.91 -9.05
CA ASN A 59 0.04 -0.64 -9.79
C ASN A 59 -1.33 -0.05 -10.14
N THR A 60 -2.38 -0.87 -10.17
CA THR A 60 -3.77 -0.41 -10.42
C THR A 60 -4.58 -0.29 -9.14
N SER A 61 -3.99 -0.64 -7.99
CA SER A 61 -4.63 -0.57 -6.69
C SER A 61 -4.47 0.83 -6.09
N GLN A 62 -5.47 1.26 -5.30
CA GLN A 62 -5.35 2.50 -4.55
C GLN A 62 -4.14 2.44 -3.61
N PHE A 63 -3.36 3.52 -3.56
CA PHE A 63 -2.16 3.64 -2.73
C PHE A 63 -2.37 3.15 -1.29
N LYS A 64 -3.43 3.60 -0.62
CA LYS A 64 -3.77 3.18 0.75
C LYS A 64 -3.98 1.67 0.92
N ASN A 65 -4.45 0.99 -0.13
CA ASN A 65 -4.64 -0.47 -0.09
C ASN A 65 -3.28 -1.18 -0.21
N VAL A 66 -2.41 -0.66 -1.06
CA VAL A 66 -1.03 -1.15 -1.21
C VAL A 66 -0.26 -0.97 0.11
N GLU A 67 -0.31 0.23 0.68
CA GLU A 67 0.32 0.53 1.97
C GLU A 67 -0.18 -0.40 3.09
N ALA A 68 -1.49 -0.55 3.24
CA ALA A 68 -2.07 -1.39 4.29
C ALA A 68 -1.66 -2.87 4.14
N VAL A 69 -1.62 -3.40 2.93
CA VAL A 69 -1.20 -4.79 2.65
C VAL A 69 0.29 -4.99 2.91
N ILE A 70 1.14 -4.04 2.51
CA ILE A 70 2.59 -4.09 2.80
C ILE A 70 2.84 -4.10 4.31
N LYS A 71 2.20 -3.19 5.05
CA LYS A 71 2.27 -3.13 6.52
C LYS A 71 1.74 -4.41 7.17
N ALA A 72 0.64 -4.97 6.67
CA ALA A 72 0.08 -6.24 7.17
C ALA A 72 1.04 -7.42 6.98
N MET A 73 1.88 -7.41 5.94
CA MET A 73 2.94 -8.41 5.73
C MET A 73 4.24 -8.11 6.50
N GLY A 74 4.22 -7.10 7.37
CA GLY A 74 5.36 -6.67 8.20
C GLY A 74 6.38 -5.79 7.46
N GLY A 75 6.00 -5.21 6.32
CA GLY A 75 6.83 -4.26 5.59
C GLY A 75 6.51 -2.80 5.93
N GLU A 76 7.22 -1.90 5.27
CA GLU A 76 6.96 -0.46 5.31
C GLU A 76 6.98 0.12 3.90
N LEU A 77 6.27 1.23 3.71
CA LEU A 77 6.26 1.96 2.45
C LEU A 77 6.97 3.30 2.65
N VAL A 78 8.02 3.53 1.87
CA VAL A 78 8.86 4.73 1.96
C VAL A 78 8.74 5.52 0.66
N ILE A 79 8.29 6.76 0.73
CA ILE A 79 8.34 7.68 -0.41
C ILE A 79 9.57 8.59 -0.23
N ARG A 80 10.38 8.73 -1.30
CA ARG A 80 11.58 9.57 -1.32
C ARG A 80 11.46 10.60 -2.43
N TRP A 81 11.63 11.87 -2.08
CA TRP A 81 11.66 12.96 -3.05
C TRP A 81 13.12 13.33 -3.28
N PRO A 82 13.59 13.43 -4.54
CA PRO A 82 14.88 14.05 -4.81
C PRO A 82 14.82 15.52 -4.38
N GLN A 83 15.96 16.08 -3.97
CA GLN A 83 16.03 17.53 -3.77
C GLN A 83 15.70 18.22 -5.09
N VAL A 84 14.70 19.10 -5.05
CA VAL A 84 14.33 19.97 -6.15
C VAL A 84 14.80 21.36 -5.76
N GLU A 85 15.60 22.02 -6.60
CA GLU A 85 15.89 23.44 -6.41
C GLU A 85 14.56 24.20 -6.44
N VAL A 86 14.22 24.86 -5.33
CA VAL A 86 13.02 25.68 -5.23
C VAL A 86 13.25 26.90 -6.12
N VAL A 87 12.67 26.88 -7.33
CA VAL A 87 12.60 28.09 -8.16
C VAL A 87 11.58 29.02 -7.47
N SER A 88 12.08 30.00 -6.72
CA SER A 88 11.28 31.02 -6.05
C SER A 88 10.34 31.66 -7.07
N HIS A 89 9.03 31.46 -6.91
CA HIS A 89 8.05 32.22 -7.66
C HIS A 89 7.98 33.62 -7.07
N GLU A 90 8.21 34.64 -7.89
CA GLU A 90 7.94 36.03 -7.56
C GLU A 90 6.49 36.16 -7.09
N GLU A 91 6.29 36.79 -5.93
CA GLU A 91 4.98 37.14 -5.42
C GLU A 91 4.28 38.06 -6.43
N VAL A 92 3.21 37.56 -7.08
CA VAL A 92 2.29 38.42 -7.81
C VAL A 92 1.51 39.22 -6.77
N LYS A 93 1.91 40.47 -6.54
CA LYS A 93 1.13 41.44 -5.78
C LYS A 93 -0.20 41.70 -6.50
N LEU A 94 -1.31 41.36 -5.84
CA LEU A 94 -2.66 41.78 -6.19
C LEU A 94 -2.90 43.24 -5.80
#